data_AF-A0A9D2BRK8-F1
#
_entry.id   AF-A0A9D2BRK8-F1
#
_cell.length_a   1.000
_cell.length_b   1.000
_cell.length_c   1.000
_cell.angle_alpha   90.00
_cell.angle_beta   90.00
_cell.angle_gamma   90.00
#
_symmetry.space_group_name_H-M   'P 1'
#
loop_
_entity.id
_entity.type
_entity.pdbx_description
1 polymer ?
#
loop_
_entity_poly.entity_id
_entity_poly.type
_entity_poly.pdbx_seq_one_letter_code
_entity_poly.pdbx_strand_id
1 'polypeptide(L)' 'MKDQHEYTIRISGELLEKLAYVAKSEGRTLNNQFLLMARNSVAYFERTKGKITPDKLKELETQIEE' A
#
# COMPACT_ATOMS: atom_id res chain seq x y z
N MET A 1 20.58 -2.65 5.68
CA MET A 1 19.66 -2.78 4.53
C MET A 1 18.26 -2.64 5.11
N LYS A 2 17.43 -1.72 4.60
CA LYS A 2 16.10 -1.48 5.18
C LYS A 2 15.22 -2.72 4.97
N ASP A 3 14.50 -3.15 5.98
CA ASP A 3 13.52 -4.25 5.91
C ASP A 3 12.56 -4.03 4.74
N GLN A 4 12.70 -4.84 3.69
CA GLN A 4 11.78 -4.89 2.57
C GLN A 4 10.99 -6.18 2.69
N HIS A 5 9.66 -6.06 2.66
CA HIS A 5 8.74 -7.18 2.70
C HIS A 5 8.02 -7.28 1.35
N GLU A 6 7.86 -8.51 0.84
CA GLU A 6 7.11 -8.80 -0.38
C GLU A 6 5.69 -9.25 -0.02
N TYR A 7 4.70 -8.79 -0.79
CA TYR A 7 3.31 -9.20 -0.63
C TYR A 7 2.66 -9.42 -2.00
N THR A 8 2.06 -10.59 -2.18
CA THR A 8 1.38 -10.96 -3.43
C THR A 8 -0.11 -10.77 -3.30
N ILE A 9 -0.70 -9.98 -4.20
CA ILE A 9 -2.15 -9.74 -4.27
C ILE A 9 -2.79 -10.49 -5.44
N ARG A 10 -4.04 -10.91 -5.26
CA ARG A 10 -4.89 -11.38 -6.36
C ARG A 10 -5.81 -10.25 -6.79
N ILE A 11 -5.74 -9.88 -8.07
CA ILE A 11 -6.59 -8.85 -8.67
C ILE A 11 -7.10 -9.32 -10.03
N SER A 12 -8.19 -8.72 -10.52
CA SER A 12 -8.68 -9.05 -11.86
C SER A 12 -7.69 -8.59 -12.93
N GLY A 13 -7.59 -9.37 -14.02
CA GLY A 13 -6.71 -9.05 -15.15
C GLY A 13 -7.03 -7.70 -15.77
N GLU A 14 -8.31 -7.38 -15.94
CA GLU A 14 -8.76 -6.09 -16.49
C GLU A 14 -8.29 -4.90 -15.63
N LEU A 15 -8.34 -5.02 -14.30
CA LEU A 15 -7.87 -3.97 -13.41
C LEU A 15 -6.35 -3.81 -13.48
N LEU A 16 -5.62 -4.92 -13.54
CA LEU A 16 -4.17 -4.94 -13.69
C LEU A 16 -3.73 -4.20 -14.96
N GLU A 17 -4.39 -4.49 -16.09
CA GLU A 17 -4.11 -3.85 -17.38
C GLU A 17 -4.38 -2.34 -17.34
N LYS A 18 -5.54 -1.94 -16.81
CA LYS A 18 -5.90 -0.52 -16.65
C LYS A 18 -4.90 0.20 -15.76
N LEU A 19 -4.50 -0.42 -14.66
CA LEU A 19 -3.53 0.18 -13.74
C LEU A 19 -2.13 0.28 -14.38
N ALA A 20 -1.72 -0.71 -15.16
CA ALA A 20 -0.47 -0.67 -15.90
C ALA A 20 -0.46 0.44 -16.95
N TYR A 21 -1.59 0.68 -17.64
CA TYR A 21 -1.75 1.80 -18.55
C TYR A 21 -1.58 3.15 -17.83
N VAL A 22 -2.26 3.34 -16.70
CA VAL A 22 -2.16 4.56 -15.88
C VAL A 22 -0.73 4.78 -15.42
N ALA A 23 -0.09 3.76 -14.86
CA ALA A 23 1.30 3.84 -14.39
C ALA A 23 2.23 4.29 -15.53
N LYS A 24 2.11 3.69 -16.72
CA LYS A 24 2.91 4.06 -17.89
C LYS A 24 2.65 5.49 -18.35
N SER A 25 1.39 5.94 -18.37
CA SER A 25 1.02 7.31 -18.76
C SER A 25 1.62 8.37 -17.83
N GLU A 26 1.85 8.02 -16.57
CA GLU A 26 2.44 8.89 -15.55
C GLU A 26 3.96 8.68 -15.39
N GLY A 27 4.58 7.90 -16.28
CA GLY A 27 6.04 7.63 -16.26
C GLY A 27 6.50 6.74 -15.10
N ARG A 28 5.61 5.92 -14.54
CA ARG A 28 5.87 5.05 -13.38
C ARG A 28 5.81 3.57 -13.76
N THR A 29 6.56 2.76 -13.01
CA THR A 29 6.35 1.30 -13.02
C THR A 29 5.07 0.95 -12.27
N LEU A 30 4.49 -0.21 -12.58
CA LEU A 30 3.31 -0.70 -11.86
C LEU A 30 3.56 -0.79 -10.34
N ASN A 31 4.73 -1.29 -9.93
CA ASN A 31 5.11 -1.37 -8.51
C ASN A 31 5.17 0.03 -7.86
N ASN A 32 5.74 1.02 -8.55
CA ASN A 32 5.79 2.39 -8.02
C ASN A 32 4.39 3.01 -7.93
N GLN A 33 3.48 2.66 -8.84
CA GLN A 33 2.07 3.05 -8.75
C GLN A 33 1.40 2.48 -7.50
N PHE A 34 1.56 1.18 -7.24
CA PHE A 34 1.04 0.55 -6.02
C PHE A 34 1.62 1.16 -4.75
N LEU A 35 2.93 1.40 -4.71
CA LEU A 35 3.57 2.05 -3.57
C LEU A 35 3.06 3.47 -3.34
N LEU A 36 2.80 4.23 -4.41
CA LEU A 36 2.20 5.56 -4.30
C LEU A 36 0.77 5.48 -3.74
N MET A 37 -0.05 4.57 -4.26
CA MET A 37 -1.42 4.36 -3.80
C MET A 37 -1.45 3.98 -2.31
N ALA A 38 -0.58 3.07 -1.89
CA ALA A 38 -0.45 2.66 -0.50
C ALA A 38 -0.07 3.84 0.42
N ARG A 39 0.96 4.62 0.04
CA ARG A 39 1.38 5.81 0.81
C ARG A 39 0.27 6.85 0.90
N ASN A 40 -0.41 7.11 -0.20
CA ASN A 40 -1.52 8.08 -0.23
C ASN A 40 -2.69 7.62 0.64
N SER A 41 -2.99 6.32 0.64
CA SER A 41 -4.02 5.73 1.50
C SER A 41 -3.70 5.93 2.99
N VAL A 42 -2.46 5.60 3.40
CA VAL A 42 -2.01 5.79 4.79
C VAL A 42 -2.03 7.27 5.17
N ALA A 43 -1.47 8.15 4.33
CA ALA A 43 -1.45 9.59 4.61
C ALA A 43 -2.86 10.18 4.71
N TYR A 44 -3.78 9.74 3.86
CA TYR A 44 -5.19 10.15 3.92
C TYR A 44 -5.85 9.68 5.22
N PHE A 45 -5.62 8.43 5.62
CA PHE A 45 -6.12 7.91 6.88
C PHE A 45 -5.59 8.72 8.05
N GLU A 46 -4.28 8.96 8.14
CA GLU A 46 -3.69 9.72 9.24
C GLU A 46 -4.22 11.15 9.33
N ARG A 47 -4.48 11.78 8.18
CA ARG A 47 -5.06 13.12 8.12
C ARG A 47 -6.52 13.16 8.60
N THR A 48 -7.29 12.10 8.33
CA THR A 48 -8.76 12.10 8.57
C THR A 48 -9.18 11.41 9.85
N LYS A 49 -8.42 10.43 10.33
CA LYS A 49 -8.72 9.59 11.51
C LYS A 49 -7.69 9.73 12.63
N GLY A 50 -6.61 10.48 12.40
CA GLY A 50 -5.52 10.66 13.35
C GLY A 50 -4.35 9.72 13.10
N LYS A 51 -3.20 10.06 13.70
CA LYS A 51 -1.91 9.39 13.44
C LYS A 51 -1.91 7.91 13.85
N ILE A 52 -1.19 7.11 13.06
CA ILE A 52 -0.86 5.73 13.37
C ILE A 52 0.42 5.78 14.23
N THR A 53 0.27 5.59 15.54
CA THR A 53 1.39 5.61 16.49
C THR A 53 2.02 4.22 16.61
N PRO A 54 3.28 4.12 17.06
CA PRO A 54 3.93 2.83 17.29
C PRO A 54 3.15 1.91 18.24
N ASP A 55 2.50 2.48 19.25
CA ASP A 55 1.70 1.69 20.21
C ASP A 55 0.52 1.01 19.52
N LYS A 56 -0.18 1.72 18.63
CA LYS A 56 -1.29 1.15 17.82
C LYS A 56 -0.83 0.09 16.83
N LEU A 57 0.41 0.17 16.35
CA LEU A 57 0.96 -0.86 15.45
C LEU A 57 1.29 -2.15 16.21
N LYS A 58 1.82 -2.04 17.43
CA LYS A 58 2.08 -3.21 18.31
C LYS A 58 0.80 -3.95 18.68
N GLU A 59 -0.29 -3.23 18.91
CA GLU A 59 -1.62 -3.82 19.15
C GLU A 59 -2.12 -4.67 17.96
N LEU A 60 -1.66 -4.38 16.74
CA LEU A 60 -2.03 -5.11 15.53
C LEU A 60 -1.23 -6.40 15.34
N GLU A 61 0.06 -6.40 15.72
CA GLU A 61 0.90 -7.60 15.67
C GLU A 61 0.33 -8.73 16.53
N THR A 62 -0.30 -8.39 17.67
CA THR A 62 -0.97 -9.37 18.54
C THR A 62 -2.25 -9.95 17.93
N GLN A 63 -2.91 -9.24 17.00
CA GLN A 63 -4.19 -9.66 16.39
C GLN A 63 -4.03 -10.44 15.07
N ILE A 64 -2.84 -10.45 14.48
CA ILE A 64 -2.55 -11.24 13.26
C ILE A 64 -2.06 -12.66 13.64
N GLU A 65 -1.65 -12.86 14.88
CA GLU A 65 -1.18 -14.14 15.42
C GLU A 65 -2.29 -15.00 16.08
N GLU A 66 -3.49 -14.44 16.31
CA GLU A 66 -4.70 -15.16 16.76
C GLU A 66 -5.59 -15.61 15.59
#